data_AF-A0A2E0WWD5-F1
#
_entry.id   AF-A0A2E0WWD5-F1
#
_cell.length_a   1.000
_cell.length_b   1.000
_cell.length_c   1.000
_cell.angle_alpha   90.00
_cell.angle_beta   90.00
_cell.angle_gamma   90.00
#
_symmetry.space_group_name_H-M   'P 1'
#
loop_
_entity.id
_entity.type
_entity.pdbx_description
1 polymer ?
#
loop_
_entity_poly.entity_id
_entity_poly.type
_entity_poly.pdbx_seq_one_letter_code
_entity_poly.pdbx_strand_id
1 'polypeptide(L)'
;MSASSPATPVHIARIDRLRAAVWENQDDQGRFAFSVSLSRSYRLPPERRGSDDDGWRDTNSLRETDLLDAALLLQHARQWIAVHKQQTREDARQPTMASDD
;
A
#
# COMPACT_ATOMS: atom_id res chain seq x y z
N MET A 1 20.00 -8.17 17.57
CA MET A 1 19.48 -7.50 16.36
C MET A 1 18.09 -8.06 16.12
N SER A 2 17.05 -7.38 16.59
CA SER A 2 15.67 -7.83 16.39
C SER A 2 15.25 -7.55 14.96
N ALA A 3 14.88 -8.58 14.20
CA ALA A 3 14.32 -8.42 12.87
C ALA A 3 12.99 -7.67 12.97
N SER A 4 12.91 -6.48 12.39
CA SER A 4 11.64 -5.77 12.21
C SER A 4 10.72 -6.64 11.35
N SER A 5 9.54 -7.01 11.85
CA SER A 5 8.53 -7.67 11.03
C SER A 5 8.29 -6.85 9.76
N PRO A 6 8.16 -7.47 8.57
CA PRO A 6 7.91 -6.71 7.36
C PRO A 6 6.64 -5.87 7.57
N ALA A 7 6.76 -4.56 7.47
CA ALA A 7 5.66 -3.64 7.70
C ALA A 7 4.50 -4.01 6.78
N THR A 8 3.30 -4.23 7.31
CA THR A 8 2.12 -4.49 6.47
C THR A 8 1.71 -3.17 5.80
N PRO A 9 1.28 -3.17 4.52
CA PRO A 9 0.70 -1.98 3.90
C PRO A 9 -0.46 -1.44 4.74
N VAL A 10 -0.46 -0.14 5.00
CA VAL A 10 -1.54 0.55 5.73
C VAL A 10 -2.80 0.72 4.87
N HIS A 11 -2.66 0.65 3.55
CA HIS A 11 -3.78 0.64 2.61
C HIS A 11 -3.43 -0.12 1.34
N ILE A 12 -4.42 -0.80 0.75
CA ILE A 12 -4.28 -1.47 -0.54
C ILE A 12 -5.52 -1.18 -1.39
N ALA A 13 -5.30 -0.58 -2.56
CA ALA A 13 -6.31 -0.44 -3.60
C ALA A 13 -6.04 -1.42 -4.75
N ARG A 14 -7.09 -1.91 -5.40
CA ARG A 14 -7.00 -2.84 -6.54
C ARG A 14 -7.97 -2.47 -7.65
N ILE A 15 -7.53 -2.66 -8.89
CA ILE A 15 -8.35 -2.64 -10.10
C ILE A 15 -7.87 -3.82 -10.95
N ASP A 16 -8.76 -4.79 -11.19
CA ASP A 16 -8.44 -6.06 -11.84
C ASP A 16 -7.18 -6.74 -11.28
N ARG A 17 -6.12 -6.79 -12.09
CA ARG A 17 -4.83 -7.42 -11.74
C ARG A 17 -3.85 -6.42 -11.12
N LEU A 18 -4.17 -5.14 -11.09
CA LEU A 18 -3.31 -4.11 -10.54
C LEU A 18 -3.59 -3.90 -9.05
N ARG A 19 -2.52 -3.59 -8.33
CA ARG A 19 -2.53 -3.33 -6.89
C ARG A 19 -1.64 -2.12 -6.60
N ALA A 20 -2.20 -1.12 -5.93
CA ALA A 20 -1.42 -0.06 -5.29
C ALA A 20 -1.41 -0.32 -3.78
N ALA A 21 -0.24 -0.61 -3.21
CA ALA A 21 -0.05 -0.76 -1.77
C ALA A 21 0.61 0.50 -1.20
N VAL A 22 0.00 1.11 -0.19
CA VAL A 22 0.51 2.26 0.54
C VAL A 22 1.19 1.76 1.80
N TRP A 23 2.40 2.22 2.05
CA TRP A 23 3.22 1.86 3.19
C TRP A 23 3.53 3.12 3.98
N GLU A 24 3.37 3.05 5.28
CA GLU A 24 3.78 4.11 6.20
C GLU A 24 5.15 3.76 6.77
N ASN A 25 6.08 4.70 6.61
CA ASN A 25 7.45 4.57 7.10
C ASN A 25 7.71 5.72 8.08
N GLN A 26 8.43 5.44 9.16
CA GLN A 26 8.92 6.45 10.08
C GLN A 26 10.43 6.60 9.88
N ASP A 27 10.92 7.82 9.67
CA ASP A 27 12.36 8.08 9.63
C ASP A 27 12.97 8.17 11.05
N ASP A 28 14.30 8.17 11.14
CA ASP A 28 15.04 8.24 12.41
C ASP A 28 14.76 9.54 13.20
N GLN A 29 14.14 10.54 12.57
CA GLN A 29 13.75 11.82 13.16
C GLN A 29 12.28 11.83 13.60
N GLY A 30 11.61 10.68 13.54
CA GLY A 30 10.22 10.52 13.93
C GLY A 30 9.20 11.06 12.93
N ARG A 31 9.62 11.43 11.71
CA ARG A 31 8.69 11.92 10.67
C ARG A 31 8.11 10.74 9.91
N PHE A 32 6.80 10.79 9.70
CA PHE A 32 6.07 9.81 8.90
C PHE A 32 6.11 10.18 7.41
N ALA A 33 6.55 9.24 6.59
CA ALA A 33 6.54 9.31 5.13
C ALA A 33 5.73 8.15 4.56
N PHE A 34 5.04 8.39 3.45
CA PHE A 34 4.30 7.34 2.74
C PHE A 34 5.03 6.96 1.47
N SER A 35 5.11 5.67 1.20
CA SER A 35 5.55 5.14 -0.09
C SER A 35 4.42 4.32 -0.72
N VAL A 36 4.41 4.23 -2.05
CA VAL A 36 3.40 3.47 -2.80
C VAL A 36 4.09 2.51 -3.74
N SER A 37 3.76 1.23 -3.66
CA SER A 37 4.20 0.22 -4.62
C SER A 37 3.05 -0.17 -5.53
N LEU A 38 3.24 -0.02 -6.85
CA LEU A 38 2.30 -0.47 -7.86
C LEU A 38 2.78 -1.80 -8.44
N SER A 39 1.93 -2.82 -8.41
CA SER A 39 2.21 -4.13 -8.99
C SER A 39 1.04 -4.65 -9.81
N ARG A 40 1.35 -5.56 -10.72
CA ARG A 40 0.41 -6.36 -11.51
C ARG A 40 0.56 -7.83 -11.16
N SER A 41 -0.54 -8.50 -10.87
CA SER A 41 -0.57 -9.96 -10.72
C SER A 41 -0.68 -10.65 -12.07
N TYR A 42 0.02 -11.78 -12.19
CA TYR A 42 -0.10 -12.69 -13.31
C TYR A 42 0.09 -14.13 -12.83
N ARG A 43 -0.35 -15.08 -13.64
CA ARG A 43 -0.20 -16.50 -13.35
C ARG A 43 0.79 -17.14 -14.31
N LEU A 44 1.76 -17.86 -13.78
CA LEU A 44 2.69 -18.67 -14.55
C LEU A 44 1.94 -19.82 -15.24
N PRO A 45 2.31 -20.14 -16.49
CA PRO A 45 1.83 -21.33 -17.18
C PRO A 45 2.14 -22.62 -16.40
N PRO A 46 1.33 -23.69 -16.54
CA PRO A 46 1.56 -24.96 -15.86
C PRO A 46 2.98 -25.52 -16.02
N GLU A 47 3.57 -25.36 -17.20
CA GLU A 47 4.92 -25.84 -17.53
C GLU A 47 6.05 -25.04 -16.84
N ARG A 48 5.74 -23.89 -16.25
CA ARG A 48 6.71 -23.03 -15.53
C ARG A 48 6.47 -22.96 -14.02
N ARG A 49 5.57 -23.77 -13.47
CA ARG A 49 5.29 -23.81 -12.03
C ARG A 49 5.47 -25.22 -11.46
N GLY A 50 5.81 -25.31 -10.18
CA GLY A 50 5.89 -26.59 -9.45
C GLY A 50 4.50 -27.23 -9.25
N SER A 51 4.46 -28.52 -8.91
CA SER A 51 3.19 -29.26 -8.69
C SER A 51 2.31 -28.63 -7.61
N ASP A 52 2.92 -28.03 -6.59
CA ASP A 52 2.24 -27.44 -5.42
C ASP A 52 2.22 -25.90 -5.45
N ASP A 53 2.57 -25.30 -6.58
CA ASP A 53 2.63 -23.84 -6.76
C ASP A 53 1.34 -23.34 -7.42
N ASP A 54 0.67 -22.36 -6.79
CA ASP A 54 -0.55 -21.77 -7.34
C ASP A 54 -0.28 -20.98 -8.65
N GLY A 55 1.00 -20.67 -8.91
CA GLY A 55 1.52 -19.99 -10.08
C GLY A 55 1.32 -18.47 -10.05
N TRP A 56 0.71 -17.90 -9.02
CA TRP A 56 0.52 -16.45 -8.94
C TRP A 56 1.83 -15.74 -8.61
N ARG A 57 2.10 -14.66 -9.32
CA ARG A 57 3.27 -13.81 -9.17
C ARG A 57 2.86 -12.36 -9.35
N ASP A 58 3.60 -11.46 -8.71
CA ASP A 58 3.49 -10.03 -8.92
C ASP A 58 4.67 -9.53 -9.77
N THR A 59 4.44 -8.48 -10.55
CA THR A 59 5.47 -7.76 -11.31
C THR A 59 5.22 -6.27 -11.29
N ASN A 60 6.28 -5.47 -11.42
CA ASN A 60 6.18 -4.01 -11.56
C ASN A 60 6.17 -3.60 -13.05
N SER A 61 6.27 -4.56 -13.97
CA SER A 61 6.15 -4.34 -15.40
C SER A 61 4.69 -4.24 -15.80
N LEU A 62 4.26 -3.03 -16.14
CA LEU A 62 2.92 -2.74 -16.63
C LEU A 62 2.85 -2.93 -18.15
N ARG A 63 1.68 -3.34 -18.64
CA ARG A 63 1.34 -3.33 -20.07
C ARG A 63 0.67 -2.01 -20.44
N GLU A 64 0.62 -1.74 -21.74
CA GLU A 64 -0.12 -0.58 -22.28
C GLU A 64 -1.57 -0.51 -21.75
N THR A 65 -2.25 -1.66 -21.71
CA THR A 65 -3.64 -1.77 -21.23
C THR A 65 -3.80 -1.44 -19.75
N ASP A 66 -2.71 -1.42 -18.97
CA ASP A 66 -2.76 -1.19 -17.53
C ASP A 66 -2.60 0.29 -17.19
N LEU A 67 -2.20 1.14 -18.14
CA LEU A 67 -1.70 2.49 -17.84
C LEU A 67 -2.77 3.40 -17.23
N LEU A 68 -4.01 3.35 -17.73
CA LEU A 68 -5.10 4.16 -17.20
C LEU A 68 -5.51 3.70 -15.80
N ASP A 69 -5.67 2.41 -15.59
CA ASP A 69 -6.04 1.85 -14.29
C ASP A 69 -4.92 2.05 -13.25
N ALA A 70 -3.66 1.97 -13.68
CA ALA A 70 -2.50 2.32 -12.87
C ALA A 70 -2.54 3.78 -12.41
N ALA A 71 -2.80 4.71 -13.33
CA ALA A 71 -2.92 6.13 -13.00
C ALA A 71 -4.07 6.40 -12.02
N LEU A 72 -5.23 5.75 -12.24
CA LEU A 72 -6.38 5.85 -11.34
C LEU A 72 -6.08 5.29 -9.94
N LEU A 73 -5.40 4.14 -9.86
CA LEU A 73 -4.95 3.57 -8.58
C LEU A 73 -3.99 4.50 -7.84
N LEU A 74 -3.05 5.13 -8.54
CA LEU A 74 -2.14 6.11 -7.92
C LEU A 74 -2.89 7.36 -7.44
N GLN A 75 -3.91 7.81 -8.19
CA GLN A 75 -4.79 8.89 -7.75
C GLN A 75 -5.55 8.51 -6.48
N HIS A 76 -6.12 7.30 -6.41
CA HIS A 76 -6.82 6.80 -5.23
C HIS A 76 -5.88 6.71 -4.02
N ALA A 77 -4.67 6.17 -4.21
CA ALA A 77 -3.66 6.10 -3.15
C ALA A 77 -3.30 7.50 -2.62
N ARG A 78 -3.10 8.49 -3.51
CA ARG A 78 -2.86 9.88 -3.12
C ARG A 78 -4.02 10.46 -2.30
N GLN A 79 -5.25 10.26 -2.74
CA GLN A 79 -6.44 10.75 -2.05
C GLN A 79 -6.53 10.15 -0.64
N TRP A 80 -6.33 8.83 -0.53
CA TRP A 80 -6.31 8.15 0.76
C TRP A 80 -5.24 8.72 1.70
N ILE A 81 -4.00 8.89 1.21
CA ILE A 81 -2.90 9.47 2.00
C ILE A 81 -3.25 10.89 2.48
N ALA A 82 -3.90 11.71 1.65
CA ALA A 82 -4.28 13.07 2.02
C ALA A 82 -5.31 13.08 3.17
N VAL A 83 -6.34 12.23 3.09
CA VAL A 83 -7.35 12.09 4.14
C VAL A 83 -6.73 11.54 5.42
N HIS A 84 -5.92 10.49 5.30
CA HIS A 84 -5.27 9.87 6.45
C HIS A 84 -4.39 10.87 7.22
N LYS A 85 -3.57 11.67 6.51
CA LYS A 85 -2.77 12.75 7.12
C LYS A 85 -3.61 13.81 7.82
N GLN A 86 -4.83 14.10 7.34
CA GLN A 86 -5.72 15.07 8.00
C GLN A 86 -6.25 14.48 9.31
N GLN A 87 -6.73 13.24 9.29
CA GLN A 87 -7.24 12.54 10.47
C GLN A 87 -6.18 12.42 11.57
N THR A 88 -4.96 11.96 11.24
CA THR A 88 -3.87 11.86 12.23
C THR A 88 -3.53 13.21 12.88
N ARG A 89 -3.66 14.33 12.15
CA ARG A 89 -3.44 15.67 12.68
C ARG A 89 -4.58 16.15 13.58
N GLU A 90 -5.81 15.78 13.26
CA GLU A 90 -7.00 16.11 14.07
C GLU A 90 -7.00 15.33 15.37
N ASP A 91 -6.70 14.03 15.32
CA ASP A 91 -6.56 13.17 16.51
C ASP A 91 -5.45 13.68 17.44
N ALA A 92 -4.30 14.08 16.88
CA ALA A 92 -3.21 14.68 17.66
C ALA A 92 -3.57 16.05 18.28
N ARG A 93 -4.59 16.74 17.77
CA ARG A 93 -5.07 18.04 18.30
C ARG A 93 -6.15 17.91 19.35
N GLN A 94 -6.76 16.74 19.53
CA GLN A 94 -7.75 16.48 20.58
C GLN A 94 -7.22 15.63 21.74
N PRO A 95 -6.06 15.94 22.37
CA PRO A 95 -5.73 15.30 23.63
C PRO A 95 -6.53 15.99 24.74
N THR A 96 -7.40 15.23 25.41
CA THR A 96 -7.84 15.51 26.79
C THR A 96 -8.84 16.69 26.98
N MET A 97 -10.13 16.47 26.70
CA MET A 97 -11.24 17.23 27.33
C MET A 97 -12.34 16.31 27.89
N ALA A 98 -12.01 15.06 28.20
CA ALA A 98 -12.98 14.07 28.65
C ALA A 98 -12.42 13.18 29.77
N SER A 99 -11.94 13.77 30.87
CA SER A 99 -11.87 13.12 32.19
C SER A 99 -11.47 14.16 33.24
N ASP A 100 -12.46 14.84 33.81
CA ASP A 100 -12.43 15.41 35.16
C ASP A 100 -13.89 15.71 35.52
N ASP A 101 -14.55 14.74 36.16
CA ASP A 101 -15.83 14.88 36.87
C ASP A 101 -15.80 13.91 38.07
#